data_AF-A0A7V9RC22-F1
#
_entry.id   AF-A0A7V9RC22-F1
#
_cell.length_a   1.000
_cell.length_b   1.000
_cell.length_c   1.000
_cell.angle_alpha   90.00
_cell.angle_beta   90.00
_cell.angle_gamma   90.00
#
_symmetry.space_group_name_H-M   'P 1'
#
loop_
_entity.id
_entity.type
_entity.pdbx_description
1 polymer ?
#
loop_
_entity_poly.entity_id
_entity_poly.type
_entity_poly.pdbx_seq_one_letter_code
_entity_poly.pdbx_strand_id
1 'polypeptide(L)'
;MAPPPGVKPGRFPTRTQDVNVTISGSRIVANGVEISGTPQLVDFQNVYGKPDRVWDTKGGVNRVHTWDKLGFVVYEPMDGRAISATFPFKPMAMAYDPTTMFGGSIIVDGYALNGTSDLADIKTRPGATQPYSATSVVFPKGDFNVFLTGRNGPIDLVELSMWKKGGAAAPVVTAGGGKYSNTKDIKIVITGTSVSLNGVAITGKPYLKDIEAIYGKPDRVWDQGGANRIHTYDKLGMVLYEPRDGRVISTTFPYRALGGTYDPSTMFGGSITVDGRAMPSTIDLGTIKSRPGAGQPYGADSIVFDKGDIHVFTIAKAGAKTIDLVEISYWQKDKASPVAPVPAENPSGGKASEIKVEVTSAGAVTLNGKAIGGKPMLADIKKIIGEPSRVWDKKGGANRIHTWDDLGLVVYEPYNGRAISLTMPYKTMGSDFSPKTLFKGRVSLDSRGFYNFNTVGTIKDRKGATQPYGADSVVFDFGDIHVFVKAAKATVETLDLVEVSFWQKNK
;
A
#
# COMPACT_ATOMS: atom_id res chain seq x y z
N MET A 1 -22.42 -25.99 28.87
CA MET A 1 -21.28 -26.57 29.60
C MET A 1 -20.96 -25.66 30.77
N ALA A 2 -20.75 -26.20 31.98
CA ALA A 2 -20.22 -25.41 33.08
C ALA A 2 -18.77 -24.99 32.76
N PRO A 3 -18.33 -23.78 33.15
CA PRO A 3 -16.95 -23.34 32.96
C PRO A 3 -15.98 -24.27 33.72
N PRO A 4 -14.73 -24.43 33.25
CA PRO A 4 -13.75 -25.26 33.93
C PRO A 4 -13.53 -24.77 35.37
N PRO A 5 -13.46 -25.68 36.36
CA PRO A 5 -13.26 -25.30 37.75
C PRO A 5 -11.87 -24.66 37.91
N GLY A 6 -11.84 -23.37 38.29
CA GLY A 6 -10.59 -22.67 38.63
C GLY A 6 -10.53 -21.18 38.28
N VAL A 7 -11.39 -20.66 37.40
CA VAL A 7 -11.40 -19.22 37.07
C VAL A 7 -12.26 -18.48 38.09
N LYS A 8 -11.65 -17.89 39.12
CA LYS A 8 -12.31 -16.91 39.98
C LYS A 8 -12.70 -15.70 39.11
N PRO A 9 -13.98 -15.32 39.01
CA PRO A 9 -14.37 -14.06 38.40
C PRO A 9 -13.69 -12.93 39.19
N GLY A 10 -12.89 -12.09 38.53
CA GLY A 10 -12.48 -10.81 39.12
C GLY A 10 -10.99 -10.46 39.10
N ARG A 11 -10.09 -11.22 38.46
CA ARG A 11 -8.71 -10.75 38.25
C ARG A 11 -8.24 -10.98 36.82
N PHE A 12 -8.05 -9.88 36.09
CA PHE A 12 -7.37 -9.89 34.80
C PHE A 12 -5.95 -10.44 34.96
N PRO A 13 -5.41 -11.17 33.97
CA PRO A 13 -4.02 -11.58 33.99
C PRO A 13 -3.12 -10.33 34.09
N THR A 14 -2.00 -10.47 34.78
CA THR A 14 -1.06 -9.34 34.98
C THR A 14 0.29 -9.56 34.32
N ARG A 15 0.54 -10.76 33.79
CA ARG A 15 1.78 -11.14 33.11
C ARG A 15 1.45 -11.95 31.87
N THR A 16 2.34 -11.90 30.88
CA THR A 16 2.15 -12.63 29.62
C THR A 16 2.02 -14.15 29.80
N GLN A 17 2.70 -14.75 30.78
CA GLN A 17 2.62 -16.19 31.06
C GLN A 17 1.23 -16.62 31.57
N ASP A 18 0.45 -15.67 32.08
CA ASP A 18 -0.90 -15.93 32.56
C ASP A 18 -1.94 -15.91 31.41
N VAL A 19 -1.52 -15.60 30.17
CA VAL A 19 -2.37 -15.61 28.98
C VAL A 19 -2.40 -17.00 28.34
N ASN A 20 -3.60 -17.52 28.16
CA ASN A 20 -3.86 -18.84 27.61
C ASN A 20 -4.96 -18.75 26.54
N VAL A 21 -4.66 -19.16 25.33
CA VAL A 21 -5.60 -19.17 24.21
C VAL A 21 -5.73 -20.60 23.68
N THR A 22 -6.92 -21.16 23.76
CA THR A 22 -7.24 -22.49 23.22
C THR A 22 -8.19 -22.36 22.05
N ILE A 23 -7.85 -23.03 20.95
CA ILE A 23 -8.58 -23.00 19.70
C ILE A 23 -8.91 -24.44 19.33
N SER A 24 -10.20 -24.74 19.14
CA SER A 24 -10.66 -26.08 18.76
C SER A 24 -11.81 -25.93 17.78
N GLY A 25 -11.62 -26.38 16.54
CA GLY A 25 -12.59 -26.10 15.47
C GLY A 25 -12.79 -24.60 15.27
N SER A 26 -14.03 -24.11 15.21
CA SER A 26 -14.33 -22.67 15.08
C SER A 26 -14.48 -21.92 16.41
N ARG A 27 -13.95 -22.48 17.51
CA ARG A 27 -14.11 -21.94 18.86
C ARG A 27 -12.79 -21.36 19.39
N ILE A 28 -12.87 -20.17 19.98
CA ILE A 28 -11.75 -19.50 20.67
C ILE A 28 -12.09 -19.43 22.16
N VAL A 29 -11.21 -19.93 23.02
CA VAL A 29 -11.31 -19.81 24.48
C VAL A 29 -10.06 -19.11 25.00
N ALA A 30 -10.23 -17.90 25.53
CA ALA A 30 -9.19 -17.04 26.05
C ALA A 30 -9.31 -16.94 27.58
N ASN A 31 -8.29 -17.39 28.32
CA ASN A 31 -8.28 -17.47 29.79
C ASN A 31 -9.57 -18.10 30.38
N GLY A 32 -10.09 -19.13 29.71
CA GLY A 32 -11.31 -19.84 30.12
C GLY A 32 -12.63 -19.17 29.72
N VAL A 33 -12.57 -18.00 29.08
CA VAL A 33 -13.74 -17.29 28.54
C VAL A 33 -13.85 -17.55 27.05
N GLU A 34 -15.03 -17.95 26.60
CA GLU A 34 -15.30 -18.14 25.18
C GLU A 34 -15.43 -16.79 24.47
N ILE A 35 -14.67 -16.64 23.40
CA ILE A 35 -14.70 -15.49 22.51
C ILE A 35 -15.45 -15.92 21.23
N SER A 36 -16.38 -15.07 20.77
CA SER A 36 -17.17 -15.37 19.56
C SER A 36 -16.28 -15.50 18.32
N GLY A 37 -16.77 -16.19 17.28
CA GLY A 37 -16.09 -16.27 15.96
C GLY A 37 -16.03 -14.93 15.21
N THR A 38 -16.71 -13.90 15.72
CA THR A 38 -16.69 -12.50 15.23
C THR A 38 -16.40 -11.56 16.38
N PRO A 39 -15.20 -11.64 16.98
CA PRO A 39 -14.97 -10.95 18.21
C PRO A 39 -14.96 -9.46 18.01
N GLN A 40 -15.47 -8.78 19.02
CA GLN A 40 -15.38 -7.33 19.16
C GLN A 40 -14.18 -7.00 20.05
N LEU A 41 -13.71 -5.76 20.01
CA LEU A 41 -12.70 -5.31 20.95
C LEU A 41 -13.13 -5.54 22.41
N VAL A 42 -14.42 -5.36 22.71
CA VAL A 42 -14.97 -5.55 24.07
C VAL A 42 -14.81 -6.99 24.57
N ASP A 43 -14.79 -7.99 23.68
CA ASP A 43 -14.57 -9.39 24.08
C ASP A 43 -13.18 -9.56 24.68
N PHE A 44 -12.15 -8.97 24.06
CA PHE A 44 -10.79 -8.98 24.59
C PHE A 44 -10.68 -8.16 25.88
N GLN A 45 -11.38 -7.02 25.98
CA GLN A 45 -11.39 -6.21 27.20
C GLN A 45 -12.04 -6.93 28.39
N ASN A 46 -13.07 -7.74 28.13
CA ASN A 46 -13.72 -8.55 29.16
C ASN A 46 -12.81 -9.67 29.70
N VAL A 47 -11.87 -10.15 28.88
CA VAL A 47 -10.92 -11.21 29.27
C VAL A 47 -9.64 -10.63 29.89
N TYR A 48 -9.13 -9.53 29.34
CA TYR A 48 -7.78 -9.03 29.61
C TYR A 48 -7.74 -7.64 30.23
N GLY A 49 -8.89 -6.98 30.43
CA GLY A 49 -8.97 -5.59 30.87
C GLY A 49 -8.71 -4.60 29.73
N LYS A 50 -8.59 -3.32 30.05
CA LYS A 50 -8.32 -2.28 29.04
C LYS A 50 -6.91 -2.43 28.45
N PRO A 51 -6.71 -2.10 27.15
CA PRO A 51 -5.37 -2.06 26.57
C PRO A 51 -4.51 -0.98 27.24
N ASP A 52 -3.20 -1.21 27.30
CA ASP A 52 -2.22 -0.27 27.84
C ASP A 52 -2.01 0.92 26.89
N ARG A 53 -2.05 0.68 25.58
CA ARG A 53 -1.92 1.69 24.52
C ARG A 53 -2.94 1.48 23.42
N VAL A 54 -3.37 2.58 22.80
CA VAL A 54 -4.19 2.58 21.59
C VAL A 54 -3.49 3.44 20.55
N TRP A 55 -3.29 2.87 19.36
CA TRP A 55 -2.65 3.50 18.23
C TRP A 55 -3.65 3.69 17.12
N ASP A 56 -3.88 4.93 16.69
CA ASP A 56 -4.58 5.18 15.44
C ASP A 56 -3.64 4.93 14.26
N THR A 57 -3.96 3.95 13.41
CA THR A 57 -3.19 3.74 12.18
C THR A 57 -3.43 4.91 11.21
N LYS A 58 -2.40 5.26 10.42
CA LYS A 58 -2.45 6.40 9.48
C LYS A 58 -3.71 6.30 8.60
N GLY A 59 -4.57 7.32 8.65
CA GLY A 59 -5.84 7.39 7.92
C GLY A 59 -7.09 7.22 8.79
N GLY A 60 -6.94 6.79 10.06
CA GLY A 60 -8.06 6.59 10.99
C GLY A 60 -9.03 5.53 10.48
N VAL A 61 -8.51 4.49 9.82
CA VAL A 61 -9.29 3.36 9.29
C VAL A 61 -9.27 2.19 10.25
N ASN A 62 -8.15 2.01 10.97
CA ASN A 62 -8.00 1.00 12.02
C ASN A 62 -7.30 1.59 13.25
N ARG A 63 -7.57 0.98 14.40
CA ARG A 63 -6.87 1.14 15.67
C ARG A 63 -6.09 -0.13 16.00
N VAL A 64 -4.96 0.03 16.68
CA VAL A 64 -4.20 -1.08 17.26
C VAL A 64 -4.21 -0.91 18.77
N HIS A 65 -4.75 -1.90 19.46
CA HIS A 65 -4.84 -1.95 20.92
C HIS A 65 -3.76 -2.87 21.42
N THR A 66 -2.87 -2.38 22.26
CA THR A 66 -1.73 -3.14 22.76
C THR A 66 -1.93 -3.43 24.25
N TRP A 67 -1.86 -4.71 24.64
CA TRP A 67 -1.70 -5.14 26.02
C TRP A 67 -0.22 -5.43 26.25
N ASP A 68 0.51 -4.36 26.56
CA ASP A 68 1.96 -4.31 26.63
C ASP A 68 2.56 -5.35 27.59
N LYS A 69 1.93 -5.51 28.76
CA LYS A 69 2.40 -6.44 29.80
C LYS A 69 2.00 -7.89 29.51
N LEU A 70 0.95 -8.08 28.72
CA LEU A 70 0.43 -9.39 28.34
C LEU A 70 1.03 -9.90 27.03
N GLY A 71 1.67 -9.01 26.26
CA GLY A 71 2.44 -9.34 25.07
C GLY A 71 1.61 -9.65 23.85
N PHE A 72 0.50 -8.95 23.63
CA PHE A 72 -0.28 -9.10 22.41
C PHE A 72 -0.90 -7.77 21.96
N VAL A 73 -1.32 -7.75 20.68
CA VAL A 73 -2.02 -6.63 20.06
C VAL A 73 -3.33 -7.10 19.43
N VAL A 74 -4.32 -6.23 19.40
CA VAL A 74 -5.59 -6.43 18.68
C VAL A 74 -5.77 -5.30 17.68
N TYR A 75 -6.05 -5.65 16.43
CA TYR A 75 -6.41 -4.72 15.37
C TYR A 75 -7.93 -4.57 15.31
N GLU A 76 -8.40 -3.32 15.34
CA GLU A 76 -9.82 -2.95 15.33
C GLU A 76 -10.08 -1.96 14.19
N PRO A 77 -10.84 -2.27 13.14
CA PRO A 77 -11.31 -1.26 12.19
C PRO A 77 -12.27 -0.29 12.89
N MET A 78 -12.56 0.84 12.24
CA MET A 78 -13.49 1.83 12.82
C MET A 78 -14.93 1.32 13.09
N ASP A 79 -15.25 0.10 12.65
CA ASP A 79 -16.54 -0.55 12.91
C ASP A 79 -16.62 -1.31 14.25
N GLY A 80 -15.55 -1.29 15.06
CA GLY A 80 -15.51 -1.85 16.42
C GLY A 80 -15.18 -3.35 16.49
N ARG A 81 -15.06 -4.02 15.34
CA ARG A 81 -14.75 -5.45 15.27
C ARG A 81 -13.27 -5.68 15.54
N ALA A 82 -12.90 -6.78 16.18
CA ALA A 82 -11.52 -7.23 16.22
C ALA A 82 -11.23 -8.10 14.97
N ILE A 83 -10.42 -7.59 14.04
CA ILE A 83 -10.08 -8.31 12.80
C ILE A 83 -8.82 -9.17 12.93
N SER A 84 -7.98 -8.87 13.92
CA SER A 84 -6.78 -9.64 14.21
C SER A 84 -6.39 -9.52 15.67
N ALA A 85 -5.93 -10.62 16.25
CA ALA A 85 -5.25 -10.64 17.54
C ALA A 85 -3.89 -11.32 17.34
N THR A 86 -2.81 -10.58 17.55
CA THR A 86 -1.44 -11.02 17.24
C THR A 86 -0.63 -11.17 18.53
N PHE A 87 0.02 -12.32 18.66
CA PHE A 87 0.81 -12.78 19.80
C PHE A 87 2.27 -12.96 19.35
N PRO A 88 3.08 -11.89 19.37
CA PRO A 88 4.47 -11.94 18.92
C PRO A 88 5.38 -12.60 19.97
N PHE A 89 6.11 -13.65 19.57
CA PHE A 89 7.19 -14.23 20.37
C PHE A 89 8.52 -13.47 20.18
N LYS A 90 8.64 -12.72 19.08
CA LYS A 90 9.77 -11.83 18.78
C LYS A 90 9.25 -10.46 18.33
N PRO A 91 10.05 -9.38 18.47
CA PRO A 91 9.67 -8.07 17.99
C PRO A 91 9.31 -8.10 16.50
N MET A 92 8.17 -7.48 16.14
CA MET A 92 7.72 -7.35 14.75
C MET A 92 8.34 -6.13 14.07
N ALA A 93 9.11 -5.32 14.81
CA ALA A 93 9.69 -4.05 14.37
C ALA A 93 8.62 -3.01 14.01
N MET A 94 7.46 -3.07 14.66
CA MET A 94 6.38 -2.11 14.50
C MET A 94 6.39 -1.11 15.67
N ALA A 95 5.94 0.12 15.41
CA ALA A 95 5.84 1.16 16.45
C ALA A 95 4.92 0.76 17.63
N TYR A 96 4.00 -0.16 17.37
CA TYR A 96 3.02 -0.68 18.33
C TYR A 96 3.38 -2.07 18.87
N ASP A 97 4.62 -2.54 18.69
CA ASP A 97 5.09 -3.76 19.33
C ASP A 97 4.82 -3.69 20.85
N PRO A 98 4.29 -4.77 21.47
CA PRO A 98 4.09 -4.78 22.90
C PRO A 98 5.43 -4.68 23.62
N THR A 99 5.47 -3.98 24.75
CA THR A 99 6.73 -3.82 25.51
C THR A 99 7.29 -5.15 26.03
N THR A 100 6.43 -6.14 26.27
CA THR A 100 6.80 -7.52 26.63
C THR A 100 6.39 -8.45 25.50
N MET A 101 7.27 -9.35 25.07
CA MET A 101 6.89 -10.37 24.07
C MET A 101 5.98 -11.42 24.70
N PHE A 102 5.17 -12.07 23.86
CA PHE A 102 4.25 -13.10 24.29
C PHE A 102 5.01 -14.30 24.89
N GLY A 103 4.69 -14.64 26.13
CA GLY A 103 5.22 -15.81 26.85
C GLY A 103 4.13 -16.74 27.38
N GLY A 104 2.88 -16.52 26.95
CA GLY A 104 1.74 -17.36 27.30
C GLY A 104 1.66 -18.65 26.46
N SER A 105 0.51 -19.33 26.55
CA SER A 105 0.26 -20.58 25.83
C SER A 105 -0.81 -20.38 24.75
N ILE A 106 -0.54 -20.87 23.53
CA ILE A 106 -1.54 -20.99 22.47
C ILE A 106 -1.68 -22.47 22.13
N ILE A 107 -2.90 -23.00 22.20
CA ILE A 107 -3.19 -24.40 21.86
C ILE A 107 -4.14 -24.40 20.66
N VAL A 108 -3.78 -25.10 19.59
CA VAL A 108 -4.59 -25.23 18.37
C VAL A 108 -4.88 -26.71 18.14
N ASP A 109 -6.15 -27.11 18.22
CA ASP A 109 -6.64 -28.49 18.14
C ASP A 109 -5.82 -29.47 19.00
N GLY A 110 -5.54 -29.07 20.24
CA GLY A 110 -4.76 -29.88 21.19
C GLY A 110 -3.24 -29.75 21.05
N TYR A 111 -2.74 -29.03 20.05
CA TYR A 111 -1.30 -28.81 19.88
C TYR A 111 -0.85 -27.47 20.46
N ALA A 112 0.10 -27.52 21.39
CA ALA A 112 0.73 -26.31 21.91
C ALA A 112 1.61 -25.63 20.84
N LEU A 113 1.56 -24.31 20.83
CA LEU A 113 2.36 -23.39 20.03
C LEU A 113 3.02 -22.39 20.98
N ASN A 114 4.32 -22.24 20.84
CA ASN A 114 5.14 -21.29 21.59
C ASN A 114 6.31 -20.80 20.72
N GLY A 115 7.05 -19.79 21.20
CA GLY A 115 8.19 -19.21 20.46
C GLY A 115 9.36 -20.14 20.19
N THR A 116 9.32 -21.39 20.66
CA THR A 116 10.30 -22.44 20.35
C THR A 116 9.78 -23.51 19.39
N SER A 117 8.49 -23.46 19.04
CA SER A 117 7.86 -24.43 18.15
C SER A 117 8.39 -24.24 16.73
N ASP A 118 8.92 -25.31 16.12
CA ASP A 118 9.47 -25.23 14.77
C ASP A 118 8.34 -25.14 13.73
N LEU A 119 8.44 -24.14 12.85
CA LEU A 119 7.48 -23.95 11.77
C LEU A 119 7.45 -25.15 10.80
N ALA A 120 8.57 -25.84 10.59
CA ALA A 120 8.64 -27.03 9.73
C ALA A 120 7.77 -28.17 10.27
N ASP A 121 7.84 -28.44 11.57
CA ASP A 121 7.03 -29.46 12.23
C ASP A 121 5.54 -29.08 12.26
N ILE A 122 5.24 -27.78 12.38
CA ILE A 122 3.85 -27.30 12.37
C ILE A 122 3.22 -27.50 10.98
N LYS A 123 3.98 -27.35 9.89
CA LYS A 123 3.48 -27.54 8.51
C LYS A 123 2.94 -28.94 8.26
N THR A 124 3.49 -29.95 8.93
CA THR A 124 3.09 -31.35 8.71
C THR A 124 1.87 -31.74 9.55
N ARG A 125 1.34 -30.83 10.39
CA ARG A 125 0.20 -31.13 11.27
C ARG A 125 -1.12 -31.17 10.49
N PRO A 126 -2.08 -32.02 10.90
CA PRO A 126 -3.41 -32.04 10.30
C PRO A 126 -4.08 -30.66 10.32
N GLY A 127 -4.68 -30.26 9.20
CA GLY A 127 -5.37 -28.97 9.06
C GLY A 127 -4.46 -27.76 8.83
N ALA A 128 -3.12 -27.94 8.83
CA ALA A 128 -2.19 -26.90 8.42
C ALA A 128 -2.18 -26.76 6.89
N THR A 129 -2.13 -25.51 6.41
CA THR A 129 -2.05 -25.15 4.99
C THR A 129 -0.99 -24.07 4.78
N GLN A 130 -0.48 -23.94 3.55
CA GLN A 130 0.64 -23.04 3.24
C GLN A 130 0.33 -22.07 2.07
N PRO A 131 -0.64 -21.14 2.25
CA PRO A 131 -1.13 -20.35 1.13
C PRO A 131 -0.22 -19.19 0.71
N TYR A 132 0.66 -18.68 1.59
CA TYR A 132 1.37 -17.41 1.34
C TYR A 132 2.87 -17.55 1.07
N SER A 133 3.60 -18.37 1.83
CA SER A 133 5.04 -18.50 1.67
C SER A 133 5.61 -19.73 2.39
N ALA A 134 6.87 -20.06 2.08
CA ALA A 134 7.65 -21.05 2.83
C ALA A 134 7.82 -20.70 4.33
N THR A 135 7.65 -19.43 4.71
CA THR A 135 7.86 -18.90 6.06
C THR A 135 6.55 -18.67 6.81
N SER A 136 5.45 -19.29 6.37
CA SER A 136 4.14 -19.17 7.00
C SER A 136 3.38 -20.49 7.05
N VAL A 137 2.42 -20.58 7.97
CA VAL A 137 1.43 -21.65 8.09
C VAL A 137 0.08 -21.05 8.47
N VAL A 138 -1.00 -21.61 7.92
CA VAL A 138 -2.38 -21.26 8.26
C VAL A 138 -3.14 -22.50 8.73
N PHE A 139 -3.82 -22.42 9.87
CA PHE A 139 -4.89 -23.35 10.23
C PHE A 139 -6.25 -22.68 9.99
N PRO A 140 -7.04 -23.09 8.98
CA PRO A 140 -8.37 -22.56 8.76
C PRO A 140 -9.35 -23.04 9.85
N LYS A 141 -10.06 -22.13 10.54
CA LYS A 141 -10.93 -22.42 11.71
C LYS A 141 -12.37 -21.91 11.54
N GLY A 142 -13.05 -22.34 10.48
CA GLY A 142 -14.41 -21.87 10.20
C GLY A 142 -14.41 -20.37 9.91
N ASP A 143 -14.82 -19.55 10.89
CA ASP A 143 -15.00 -18.09 10.82
C ASP A 143 -13.70 -17.27 10.97
N PHE A 144 -12.58 -17.90 11.32
CA PHE A 144 -11.27 -17.25 11.42
C PHE A 144 -10.15 -18.18 10.93
N ASN A 145 -8.93 -17.68 10.91
CA ASN A 145 -7.72 -18.43 10.62
C ASN A 145 -6.71 -18.24 11.76
N VAL A 146 -5.92 -19.27 12.06
CA VAL A 146 -4.71 -19.12 12.87
C VAL A 146 -3.52 -19.05 11.91
N PHE A 147 -2.92 -17.88 11.81
CA PHE A 147 -1.76 -17.61 10.99
C PHE A 147 -0.50 -17.66 11.84
N LEU A 148 0.56 -18.28 11.32
CA LEU A 148 1.86 -18.35 11.95
C LEU A 148 2.91 -17.90 10.95
N THR A 149 3.92 -17.17 11.43
CA THR A 149 5.11 -16.86 10.63
C THR A 149 6.37 -17.28 11.36
N GLY A 150 7.41 -17.60 10.59
CA GLY A 150 8.73 -17.91 11.12
C GLY A 150 9.76 -18.00 10.01
N ARG A 151 10.96 -17.48 10.24
CA ARG A 151 12.07 -17.50 9.28
C ARG A 151 12.85 -18.82 9.34
N ASN A 152 12.24 -19.91 8.85
CA ASN A 152 12.84 -21.26 8.80
C ASN A 152 13.45 -21.69 10.15
N GLY A 153 12.60 -21.85 11.16
CA GLY A 153 12.97 -22.23 12.52
C GLY A 153 11.79 -21.97 13.48
N PRO A 154 12.05 -21.53 14.72
CA PRO A 154 10.99 -21.23 15.68
C PRO A 154 10.03 -20.15 15.17
N ILE A 155 8.75 -20.28 15.48
CA ILE A 155 7.72 -19.29 15.11
C ILE A 155 8.01 -17.91 15.74
N ASP A 156 7.84 -16.87 14.95
CA ASP A 156 8.06 -15.47 15.34
C ASP A 156 6.79 -14.88 15.97
N LEU A 157 5.61 -15.27 15.49
CA LEU A 157 4.31 -14.86 16.02
C LEU A 157 3.21 -15.86 15.68
N VAL A 158 2.10 -15.75 16.42
CA VAL A 158 0.81 -16.33 16.05
C VAL A 158 -0.20 -15.20 15.92
N GLU A 159 -1.02 -15.23 14.87
CA GLU A 159 -2.09 -14.29 14.62
C GLU A 159 -3.42 -15.03 14.48
N LEU A 160 -4.44 -14.58 15.20
CA LEU A 160 -5.83 -14.97 14.98
C LEU A 160 -6.42 -14.00 13.97
N SER A 161 -6.43 -14.38 12.69
CA SER A 161 -6.98 -13.57 11.62
C SER A 161 -8.48 -13.79 11.51
N MET A 162 -9.26 -12.82 11.97
CA MET A 162 -10.72 -12.87 12.12
C MET A 162 -11.46 -12.16 10.97
N TRP A 163 -10.73 -11.84 9.91
CA TRP A 163 -11.22 -11.23 8.67
C TRP A 163 -12.29 -12.05 7.92
N LYS A 164 -12.47 -13.35 8.22
CA LYS A 164 -13.33 -14.25 7.44
C LYS A 164 -14.82 -13.94 7.55
N LYS A 165 -15.29 -13.44 8.70
CA LYS A 165 -16.64 -12.83 8.86
C LYS A 165 -16.60 -11.31 8.94
N GLY A 166 -15.41 -10.76 8.70
CA GLY A 166 -15.06 -9.36 8.69
C GLY A 166 -15.26 -8.69 7.33
N GLY A 167 -15.78 -9.41 6.32
CA GLY A 167 -16.08 -8.82 5.02
C GLY A 167 -16.73 -7.48 5.25
N ALA A 168 -16.15 -6.42 4.67
CA ALA A 168 -16.94 -5.26 4.29
C ALA A 168 -18.27 -5.81 3.79
N ALA A 169 -19.40 -5.30 4.31
CA ALA A 169 -20.74 -5.74 3.92
C ALA A 169 -20.67 -6.20 2.48
N ALA A 170 -20.89 -7.50 2.23
CA ALA A 170 -20.75 -8.05 0.89
C ALA A 170 -21.41 -7.04 -0.03
N PRO A 171 -20.65 -6.44 -0.97
CA PRO A 171 -21.13 -5.29 -1.73
C PRO A 171 -22.53 -5.63 -2.19
N VAL A 172 -23.47 -4.70 -1.98
CA VAL A 172 -24.87 -4.88 -2.36
C VAL A 172 -24.87 -5.55 -3.72
N VAL A 173 -25.24 -6.84 -3.73
CA VAL A 173 -25.29 -7.66 -4.94
C VAL A 173 -26.44 -7.10 -5.73
N THR A 174 -26.14 -6.10 -6.54
CA THR A 174 -27.09 -5.57 -7.49
C THR A 174 -26.94 -6.48 -8.69
N ALA A 175 -27.71 -7.57 -8.73
CA ALA A 175 -27.69 -8.50 -9.84
C ALA A 175 -27.87 -7.72 -11.15
N GLY A 176 -26.78 -7.60 -11.91
CA GLY A 176 -26.66 -6.70 -13.05
C GLY A 176 -26.26 -7.44 -14.31
N GLY A 177 -26.90 -8.57 -14.59
CA GLY A 177 -26.75 -9.25 -15.87
C GLY A 177 -27.50 -8.49 -16.96
N GLY A 178 -26.77 -7.89 -17.90
CA GLY A 178 -27.38 -7.11 -18.97
C GLY A 178 -27.35 -7.77 -20.36
N LYS A 179 -26.23 -8.41 -20.73
CA LYS A 179 -26.02 -8.81 -22.14
C LYS A 179 -25.35 -10.16 -22.36
N TYR A 180 -24.46 -10.55 -21.44
CA TYR A 180 -23.74 -11.82 -21.50
C TYR A 180 -23.99 -12.58 -20.19
N SER A 181 -24.16 -13.90 -20.29
CA SER A 181 -24.48 -14.75 -19.13
C SER A 181 -23.39 -15.79 -18.85
N ASN A 182 -22.45 -15.95 -19.78
CA ASN A 182 -21.40 -16.95 -19.71
C ASN A 182 -20.07 -16.35 -20.16
N THR A 183 -18.99 -16.68 -19.45
CA THR A 183 -17.63 -16.33 -19.82
C THR A 183 -17.24 -16.73 -21.26
N LYS A 184 -17.79 -17.82 -21.79
CA LYS A 184 -17.51 -18.28 -23.18
C LYS A 184 -17.99 -17.29 -24.25
N ASP A 185 -18.94 -16.41 -23.91
CA ASP A 185 -19.46 -15.42 -24.84
C ASP A 185 -18.53 -14.20 -24.98
N ILE A 186 -17.52 -14.10 -24.11
CA ILE A 186 -16.61 -12.97 -24.06
C ILE A 186 -15.53 -13.12 -25.13
N LYS A 187 -15.40 -12.09 -25.97
CA LYS A 187 -14.47 -12.05 -27.09
C LYS A 187 -13.68 -10.76 -27.06
N ILE A 188 -12.37 -10.89 -26.92
CA ILE A 188 -11.44 -9.77 -26.87
C ILE A 188 -10.56 -9.83 -28.11
N VAL A 189 -10.51 -8.74 -28.86
CA VAL A 189 -9.63 -8.63 -30.04
C VAL A 189 -8.77 -7.39 -29.87
N ILE A 190 -7.46 -7.57 -29.96
CA ILE A 190 -6.47 -6.50 -29.85
C ILE A 190 -5.68 -6.49 -31.15
N THR A 191 -5.69 -5.37 -31.86
CA THR A 191 -4.99 -5.21 -33.14
C THR A 191 -4.29 -3.87 -33.15
N GLY A 192 -2.95 -3.87 -33.20
CA GLY A 192 -2.18 -2.63 -33.04
C GLY A 192 -2.51 -1.95 -31.71
N THR A 193 -2.92 -0.68 -31.73
CA THR A 193 -3.30 0.10 -30.54
C THR A 193 -4.80 0.06 -30.25
N SER A 194 -5.57 -0.80 -30.92
CA SER A 194 -7.02 -0.88 -30.77
C SER A 194 -7.41 -2.12 -29.98
N VAL A 195 -8.32 -1.94 -29.00
CA VAL A 195 -8.97 -3.02 -28.27
C VAL A 195 -10.43 -3.07 -28.67
N SER A 196 -10.95 -4.26 -28.92
CA SER A 196 -12.36 -4.52 -29.10
C SER A 196 -12.83 -5.51 -28.04
N LEU A 197 -13.84 -5.08 -27.28
CA LEU A 197 -14.51 -5.86 -26.24
C LEU A 197 -15.87 -6.29 -26.79
N ASN A 198 -16.03 -7.58 -27.08
CA ASN A 198 -17.23 -8.17 -27.67
C ASN A 198 -17.72 -7.46 -28.95
N GLY A 199 -16.78 -7.02 -29.80
CA GLY A 199 -17.08 -6.31 -31.05
C GLY A 199 -17.24 -4.79 -30.90
N VAL A 200 -17.23 -4.27 -29.67
CA VAL A 200 -17.26 -2.82 -29.40
C VAL A 200 -15.84 -2.31 -29.31
N ALA A 201 -15.49 -1.32 -30.13
CA ALA A 201 -14.16 -0.70 -30.09
C ALA A 201 -14.02 0.16 -28.82
N ILE A 202 -12.91 -0.03 -28.11
CA ILE A 202 -12.46 0.78 -26.98
C ILE A 202 -11.30 1.64 -27.45
N THR A 203 -11.46 2.95 -27.29
CA THR A 203 -10.43 3.93 -27.64
C THR A 203 -9.96 4.67 -26.39
N GLY A 204 -8.65 4.79 -26.22
CA GLY A 204 -8.05 5.49 -25.07
C GLY A 204 -8.34 4.80 -23.73
N LYS A 205 -8.80 5.59 -22.75
CA LYS A 205 -9.08 5.15 -21.37
C LYS A 205 -10.59 5.00 -21.18
N PRO A 206 -11.13 3.76 -21.18
CA PRO A 206 -12.55 3.57 -20.94
C PRO A 206 -12.89 4.01 -19.52
N TYR A 207 -14.09 4.57 -19.36
CA TYR A 207 -14.71 4.73 -18.05
C TYR A 207 -15.45 3.46 -17.66
N LEU A 208 -15.71 3.29 -16.35
CA LEU A 208 -16.49 2.14 -15.87
C LEU A 208 -17.82 1.98 -16.63
N LYS A 209 -18.52 3.09 -16.87
CA LYS A 209 -19.79 3.11 -17.62
C LYS A 209 -19.67 2.53 -19.04
N ASP A 210 -18.52 2.65 -19.69
CA ASP A 210 -18.30 2.16 -21.05
C ASP A 210 -18.20 0.62 -21.02
N ILE A 211 -17.54 0.08 -19.99
CA ILE A 211 -17.49 -1.37 -19.73
C ILE A 211 -18.88 -1.88 -19.32
N GLU A 212 -19.60 -1.14 -18.49
CA GLU A 212 -20.96 -1.51 -18.07
C GLU A 212 -21.95 -1.53 -19.23
N ALA A 213 -21.79 -0.63 -20.23
CA ALA A 213 -22.61 -0.65 -21.44
C ALA A 213 -22.40 -1.92 -22.30
N ILE A 214 -21.23 -2.56 -22.18
CA ILE A 214 -20.90 -3.78 -22.91
C ILE A 214 -21.33 -5.02 -22.12
N TYR A 215 -20.96 -5.10 -20.84
CA TYR A 215 -21.06 -6.32 -20.04
C TYR A 215 -22.17 -6.30 -18.98
N GLY A 216 -22.78 -5.15 -18.72
CA GLY A 216 -23.68 -4.94 -17.59
C GLY A 216 -22.94 -4.47 -16.33
N LYS A 217 -23.64 -4.41 -15.20
CA LYS A 217 -23.02 -4.02 -13.93
C LYS A 217 -22.18 -5.17 -13.37
N PRO A 218 -21.11 -4.86 -12.62
CA PRO A 218 -20.34 -5.90 -11.94
C PRO A 218 -21.18 -6.64 -10.89
N ASP A 219 -20.87 -7.92 -10.68
CA ASP A 219 -21.51 -8.74 -9.65
C ASP A 219 -21.05 -8.35 -8.23
N ARG A 220 -19.78 -7.95 -8.11
CA ARG A 220 -19.16 -7.49 -6.85
C ARG A 220 -18.32 -6.26 -7.08
N VAL A 221 -18.31 -5.35 -6.11
CA VAL A 221 -17.43 -4.18 -6.09
C VAL A 221 -16.67 -4.14 -4.77
N TRP A 222 -15.36 -4.02 -4.83
CA TRP A 222 -14.54 -3.78 -3.65
C TRP A 222 -13.92 -2.42 -3.66
N ASP A 223 -14.34 -1.66 -2.66
CA ASP A 223 -13.77 -0.37 -2.36
C ASP A 223 -12.55 -0.56 -1.45
N GLN A 224 -11.35 -0.28 -1.96
CA GLN A 224 -10.10 -0.31 -1.19
C GLN A 224 -9.83 1.03 -0.46
N GLY A 225 -10.87 1.82 -0.17
CA GLY A 225 -10.73 3.11 0.49
C GLY A 225 -10.08 4.13 -0.43
N GLY A 226 -9.00 4.80 0.02
CA GLY A 226 -8.32 5.84 -0.78
C GLY A 226 -7.68 5.34 -2.08
N ALA A 227 -7.60 4.01 -2.28
CA ALA A 227 -7.05 3.38 -3.46
C ALA A 227 -8.11 3.09 -4.54
N ASN A 228 -7.80 2.19 -5.47
CA ASN A 228 -8.68 1.79 -6.56
C ASN A 228 -9.91 1.02 -6.05
N ARG A 229 -10.99 1.05 -6.84
CA ARG A 229 -12.11 0.12 -6.74
C ARG A 229 -11.84 -1.07 -7.65
N ILE A 230 -12.22 -2.26 -7.20
CA ILE A 230 -12.12 -3.50 -7.95
C ILE A 230 -13.52 -3.98 -8.28
N HIS A 231 -13.82 -4.16 -9.56
CA HIS A 231 -15.12 -4.60 -10.04
C HIS A 231 -14.99 -6.02 -10.59
N THR A 232 -15.73 -6.96 -10.02
CA THR A 232 -15.65 -8.37 -10.41
C THR A 232 -16.93 -8.77 -11.11
N TYR A 233 -16.77 -9.36 -12.31
CA TYR A 233 -17.83 -9.96 -13.11
C TYR A 233 -17.68 -11.48 -12.98
N ASP A 234 -18.32 -12.01 -11.94
CA ASP A 234 -18.20 -13.38 -11.47
C ASP A 234 -18.55 -14.39 -12.54
N LYS A 235 -19.65 -14.16 -13.27
CA LYS A 235 -20.12 -15.08 -14.32
C LYS A 235 -19.32 -14.97 -15.63
N LEU A 236 -18.67 -13.83 -15.84
CA LEU A 236 -17.92 -13.54 -17.06
C LEU A 236 -16.43 -13.88 -16.92
N GLY A 237 -15.93 -14.09 -15.69
CA GLY A 237 -14.53 -14.33 -15.43
C GLY A 237 -13.67 -13.10 -15.71
N MET A 238 -14.11 -11.93 -15.23
CA MET A 238 -13.42 -10.67 -15.46
C MET A 238 -13.27 -9.89 -14.16
N VAL A 239 -12.13 -9.21 -14.02
CA VAL A 239 -11.85 -8.28 -12.93
C VAL A 239 -11.42 -6.94 -13.54
N LEU A 240 -11.92 -5.83 -13.02
CA LEU A 240 -11.53 -4.49 -13.46
C LEU A 240 -10.99 -3.68 -12.30
N TYR A 241 -9.98 -2.87 -12.60
CA TYR A 241 -9.41 -1.91 -11.67
C TYR A 241 -9.80 -0.50 -12.10
N GLU A 242 -10.44 0.23 -11.19
CA GLU A 242 -10.97 1.57 -11.43
C GLU A 242 -10.46 2.53 -10.35
N PRO A 243 -9.56 3.48 -10.65
CA PRO A 243 -9.26 4.55 -9.73
C PRO A 243 -10.50 5.38 -9.38
N ARG A 244 -10.40 6.17 -8.32
CA ARG A 244 -11.47 7.04 -7.83
C ARG A 244 -11.94 8.12 -8.82
N ASP A 245 -11.29 8.24 -9.99
CA ASP A 245 -11.62 9.20 -11.05
C ASP A 245 -12.61 8.65 -12.10
N GLY A 246 -13.10 7.41 -11.93
CA GLY A 246 -14.11 6.81 -12.81
C GLY A 246 -13.54 6.04 -14.02
N ARG A 247 -12.23 6.15 -14.27
CA ARG A 247 -11.57 5.51 -15.40
C ARG A 247 -11.23 4.07 -15.05
N VAL A 248 -11.18 3.19 -16.04
CA VAL A 248 -10.69 1.83 -15.88
C VAL A 248 -9.23 1.79 -16.31
N ILE A 249 -8.34 1.35 -15.42
CA ILE A 249 -6.90 1.26 -15.70
C ILE A 249 -6.49 -0.11 -16.21
N SER A 250 -7.25 -1.16 -15.86
CA SER A 250 -7.05 -2.49 -16.43
C SER A 250 -8.29 -3.36 -16.35
N THR A 251 -8.35 -4.32 -17.28
CA THR A 251 -9.29 -5.44 -17.29
C THR A 251 -8.48 -6.73 -17.30
N THR A 252 -8.66 -7.56 -16.28
CA THR A 252 -7.98 -8.84 -16.08
C THR A 252 -8.93 -10.00 -16.36
N PHE A 253 -8.44 -10.98 -17.10
CA PHE A 253 -9.13 -12.20 -17.51
C PHE A 253 -8.37 -13.42 -16.96
N PRO A 254 -8.66 -13.85 -15.72
CA PRO A 254 -7.97 -14.98 -15.09
C PRO A 254 -8.45 -16.31 -15.68
N TYR A 255 -7.53 -17.11 -16.21
CA TYR A 255 -7.77 -18.49 -16.62
C TYR A 255 -7.74 -19.48 -15.44
N ARG A 256 -7.12 -19.07 -14.33
CA ARG A 256 -7.11 -19.82 -13.06
C ARG A 256 -7.27 -18.87 -11.88
N ALA A 257 -7.69 -19.42 -10.74
CA ALA A 257 -7.74 -18.69 -9.49
C ALA A 257 -6.35 -18.13 -9.13
N LEU A 258 -6.28 -16.85 -8.79
CA LEU A 258 -5.06 -16.16 -8.39
C LEU A 258 -4.83 -16.26 -6.88
N GLY A 259 -5.78 -16.84 -6.14
CA GLY A 259 -5.74 -16.94 -4.68
C GLY A 259 -6.08 -15.63 -3.99
N GLY A 260 -6.51 -14.63 -4.76
CA GLY A 260 -7.00 -13.36 -4.25
C GLY A 260 -8.46 -13.46 -3.86
N THR A 261 -8.89 -12.60 -2.95
CA THR A 261 -10.32 -12.55 -2.59
C THR A 261 -11.15 -12.21 -3.86
N TYR A 262 -10.61 -11.43 -4.81
CA TYR A 262 -11.35 -10.87 -5.96
C TYR A 262 -11.36 -11.79 -7.17
N ASP A 263 -10.93 -13.04 -6.99
CA ASP A 263 -11.08 -14.04 -8.03
C ASP A 263 -12.58 -14.15 -8.38
N PRO A 264 -12.93 -14.09 -9.68
CA PRO A 264 -14.32 -14.26 -10.10
C PRO A 264 -14.80 -15.67 -9.74
N SER A 265 -16.10 -15.86 -9.50
CA SER A 265 -16.64 -17.19 -9.18
C SER A 265 -16.42 -18.20 -10.31
N THR A 266 -16.38 -17.72 -11.56
CA THR A 266 -16.10 -18.50 -12.76
C THR A 266 -14.86 -17.94 -13.44
N MET A 267 -13.86 -18.78 -13.71
CA MET A 267 -12.67 -18.35 -14.45
C MET A 267 -13.00 -18.06 -15.91
N PHE A 268 -12.16 -17.24 -16.52
CA PHE A 268 -12.32 -16.83 -17.91
C PHE A 268 -12.25 -18.04 -18.86
N GLY A 269 -13.30 -18.24 -19.64
CA GLY A 269 -13.41 -19.27 -20.66
C GLY A 269 -13.69 -18.71 -22.06
N GLY A 270 -13.65 -17.39 -22.22
CA GLY A 270 -13.81 -16.70 -23.49
C GLY A 270 -12.57 -16.77 -24.38
N SER A 271 -12.55 -15.92 -25.41
CA SER A 271 -11.43 -15.86 -26.36
C SER A 271 -10.73 -14.50 -26.31
N ILE A 272 -9.40 -14.53 -26.37
CA ILE A 272 -8.54 -13.35 -26.49
C ILE A 272 -7.63 -13.55 -27.70
N THR A 273 -7.61 -12.58 -28.59
CA THR A 273 -6.76 -12.55 -29.78
C THR A 273 -5.93 -11.28 -29.78
N VAL A 274 -4.61 -11.41 -29.96
CA VAL A 274 -3.66 -10.29 -30.05
C VAL A 274 -2.96 -10.35 -31.40
N ASP A 275 -3.15 -9.33 -32.23
CA ASP A 275 -2.72 -9.21 -33.62
C ASP A 275 -3.00 -10.47 -34.44
N GLY A 276 -4.25 -10.94 -34.38
CA GLY A 276 -4.69 -12.15 -35.09
C GLY A 276 -4.22 -13.47 -34.49
N ARG A 277 -3.50 -13.46 -33.36
CA ARG A 277 -3.03 -14.68 -32.68
C ARG A 277 -3.78 -14.92 -31.37
N ALA A 278 -4.38 -16.10 -31.24
CA ALA A 278 -5.10 -16.49 -30.03
C ALA A 278 -4.17 -16.57 -28.79
N MET A 279 -4.74 -16.32 -27.62
CA MET A 279 -4.12 -16.46 -26.30
C MET A 279 -4.92 -17.48 -25.46
N PRO A 280 -4.96 -18.77 -25.82
CA PRO A 280 -5.71 -19.76 -25.05
C PRO A 280 -5.03 -20.06 -23.71
N SER A 281 -5.78 -20.57 -22.73
CA SER A 281 -5.25 -20.92 -21.39
C SER A 281 -4.10 -21.92 -21.41
N THR A 282 -3.98 -22.76 -22.44
CA THR A 282 -3.01 -23.85 -22.58
C THR A 282 -1.85 -23.55 -23.53
N ILE A 283 -1.59 -22.27 -23.83
CA ILE A 283 -0.44 -21.89 -24.65
C ILE A 283 0.85 -21.86 -23.83
N ASP A 284 1.93 -22.37 -24.45
CA ASP A 284 3.27 -22.26 -23.90
C ASP A 284 3.75 -20.79 -23.90
N LEU A 285 4.29 -20.34 -22.76
CA LEU A 285 4.75 -18.96 -22.61
C LEU A 285 5.89 -18.65 -23.60
N GLY A 286 6.77 -19.60 -23.90
CA GLY A 286 7.83 -19.45 -24.91
C GLY A 286 7.28 -19.15 -26.32
N THR A 287 6.15 -19.75 -26.68
CA THR A 287 5.45 -19.45 -27.95
C THR A 287 4.90 -18.02 -27.99
N ILE A 288 4.49 -17.48 -26.85
CA ILE A 288 4.08 -16.07 -26.77
C ILE A 288 5.33 -15.16 -26.81
N LYS A 289 6.43 -15.53 -26.14
CA LYS A 289 7.68 -14.75 -26.10
C LYS A 289 8.29 -14.54 -27.49
N SER A 290 8.14 -15.51 -28.39
CA SER A 290 8.66 -15.41 -29.75
C SER A 290 7.82 -14.53 -30.68
N ARG A 291 6.72 -13.94 -30.20
CA ARG A 291 5.88 -13.05 -31.00
C ARG A 291 6.51 -11.65 -31.11
N PRO A 292 6.39 -10.97 -32.26
CA PRO A 292 6.86 -9.59 -32.40
C PRO A 292 6.28 -8.67 -31.32
N GLY A 293 7.12 -7.83 -30.71
CA GLY A 293 6.71 -6.85 -29.69
C GLY A 293 6.52 -7.42 -28.28
N ALA A 294 6.81 -8.71 -28.05
CA ALA A 294 6.81 -9.29 -26.71
C ALA A 294 8.05 -8.86 -25.90
N GLY A 295 7.84 -8.23 -24.75
CA GLY A 295 8.86 -7.88 -23.76
C GLY A 295 8.66 -8.60 -22.42
N GLN A 296 9.67 -8.57 -21.55
CA GLN A 296 9.65 -9.24 -20.24
C GLN A 296 10.06 -8.31 -19.07
N PRO A 297 9.36 -7.19 -18.84
CA PRO A 297 9.77 -6.21 -17.83
C PRO A 297 9.63 -6.71 -16.39
N TYR A 298 8.82 -7.75 -16.13
CA TYR A 298 8.49 -8.20 -14.77
C TYR A 298 9.02 -9.62 -14.45
N GLY A 299 9.95 -10.12 -15.25
CA GLY A 299 10.62 -11.42 -15.04
C GLY A 299 10.23 -12.50 -16.04
N ALA A 300 10.85 -13.67 -15.89
CA ALA A 300 10.80 -14.78 -16.86
C ALA A 300 9.38 -15.33 -17.09
N ASP A 301 8.50 -15.16 -16.12
CA ASP A 301 7.13 -15.67 -16.04
C ASP A 301 6.09 -14.68 -16.57
N SER A 302 6.55 -13.53 -17.06
CA SER A 302 5.71 -12.47 -17.58
C SER A 302 6.02 -12.16 -19.04
N ILE A 303 4.98 -11.78 -19.77
CA ILE A 303 5.11 -11.17 -21.09
C ILE A 303 4.24 -9.92 -21.14
N VAL A 304 4.79 -8.87 -21.74
CA VAL A 304 4.09 -7.64 -22.04
C VAL A 304 4.15 -7.36 -23.53
N PHE A 305 3.02 -7.07 -24.15
CA PHE A 305 2.95 -6.41 -25.45
C PHE A 305 2.62 -4.95 -25.25
N ASP A 306 3.61 -4.08 -25.46
CA ASP A 306 3.43 -2.63 -25.40
C ASP A 306 2.92 -2.11 -26.74
N LYS A 307 1.71 -1.54 -26.75
CA LYS A 307 0.99 -1.12 -27.95
C LYS A 307 0.45 0.29 -27.79
N GLY A 308 1.36 1.25 -27.75
CA GLY A 308 1.03 2.66 -27.49
C GLY A 308 0.49 2.85 -26.08
N ASP A 309 -0.81 3.16 -25.97
CA ASP A 309 -1.53 3.41 -24.71
C ASP A 309 -2.16 2.13 -24.11
N ILE A 310 -1.79 0.96 -24.63
CA ILE A 310 -2.35 -0.32 -24.23
C ILE A 310 -1.21 -1.28 -23.94
N HIS A 311 -1.29 -1.94 -22.79
CA HIS A 311 -0.37 -3.01 -22.40
C HIS A 311 -1.14 -4.31 -22.27
N VAL A 312 -0.75 -5.33 -23.04
CA VAL A 312 -1.28 -6.68 -22.85
C VAL A 312 -0.28 -7.46 -22.02
N PHE A 313 -0.65 -7.78 -20.80
CA PHE A 313 0.18 -8.48 -19.83
C PHE A 313 -0.30 -9.92 -19.67
N THR A 314 0.63 -10.86 -19.52
CA THR A 314 0.32 -12.27 -19.30
C THR A 314 1.28 -12.82 -18.26
N ILE A 315 0.75 -13.56 -17.28
CA ILE A 315 1.54 -14.31 -16.29
C ILE A 315 1.34 -15.79 -16.55
N ALA A 316 2.41 -16.58 -16.43
CA ALA A 316 2.35 -18.01 -16.24
C ALA A 316 3.27 -18.42 -15.08
N LYS A 317 2.88 -19.42 -14.29
CA LYS A 317 3.80 -20.04 -13.33
C LYS A 317 5.05 -20.57 -14.07
N ALA A 318 6.24 -20.33 -13.54
CA ALA A 318 7.50 -20.83 -14.11
C ALA A 318 7.41 -22.29 -14.57
N GLY A 319 7.75 -22.53 -15.85
CA GLY A 319 7.75 -23.86 -16.47
C GLY A 319 6.38 -24.42 -16.84
N ALA A 320 5.29 -23.66 -16.65
CA ALA A 320 3.96 -24.10 -17.01
C ALA A 320 3.66 -23.89 -18.52
N LYS A 321 2.95 -24.86 -19.11
CA LYS A 321 2.36 -24.75 -20.46
C LYS A 321 0.99 -24.06 -20.43
N THR A 322 0.72 -23.28 -19.38
CA THR A 322 -0.56 -22.64 -19.17
C THR A 322 -0.35 -21.20 -18.73
N ILE A 323 -1.13 -20.30 -19.30
CA ILE A 323 -1.19 -18.91 -18.86
C ILE A 323 -2.25 -18.80 -17.76
N ASP A 324 -1.93 -18.00 -16.74
CA ASP A 324 -2.75 -17.90 -15.53
C ASP A 324 -3.80 -16.80 -15.68
N LEU A 325 -3.42 -15.72 -16.35
CA LEU A 325 -4.28 -14.59 -16.68
C LEU A 325 -3.76 -13.89 -17.92
N VAL A 326 -4.66 -13.15 -18.56
CA VAL A 326 -4.32 -12.06 -19.47
C VAL A 326 -4.91 -10.78 -18.90
N GLU A 327 -4.11 -9.72 -18.85
CA GLU A 327 -4.57 -8.39 -18.45
C GLU A 327 -4.37 -7.41 -19.59
N ILE A 328 -5.38 -6.56 -19.80
CA ILE A 328 -5.32 -5.43 -20.70
C ILE A 328 -5.27 -4.19 -19.82
N SER A 329 -4.13 -3.54 -19.77
CA SER A 329 -4.00 -2.24 -19.12
C SER A 329 -4.18 -1.12 -20.13
N TYR A 330 -5.01 -0.14 -19.79
CA TYR A 330 -5.27 1.08 -20.57
C TYR A 330 -4.32 2.21 -20.13
N TRP A 331 -3.14 1.83 -19.65
CA TRP A 331 -2.12 2.74 -19.15
C TRP A 331 -1.25 3.29 -20.29
N GLN A 332 -0.81 4.55 -20.16
CA GLN A 332 -0.01 5.21 -21.18
C GLN A 332 1.45 5.17 -20.74
N LYS A 333 2.28 4.40 -21.45
CA LYS A 333 3.71 4.19 -21.12
C LYS A 333 4.51 5.49 -21.03
N ASP A 334 4.06 6.56 -21.70
CA ASP A 334 4.81 7.81 -21.85
C ASP A 334 3.99 9.09 -21.56
N LYS A 335 2.79 8.97 -21.00
CA LYS A 335 2.02 10.13 -20.54
C LYS A 335 1.84 10.05 -19.04
N ALA A 336 2.39 11.05 -18.35
CA ALA A 336 2.05 11.35 -16.96
C ALA A 336 0.53 11.18 -16.77
N SER A 337 0.13 10.54 -15.66
CA SER A 337 -1.28 10.33 -15.27
C SER A 337 -2.17 11.46 -15.77
N PRO A 338 -3.27 11.20 -16.49
CA PRO A 338 -3.99 12.29 -17.13
C PRO A 338 -4.54 13.20 -16.04
N VAL A 339 -4.00 14.41 -16.04
CA VAL A 339 -4.44 15.54 -15.26
C VAL A 339 -5.91 15.72 -15.61
N ALA A 340 -6.79 15.61 -14.60
CA ALA A 340 -8.18 16.04 -14.74
C ALA A 340 -8.20 17.45 -15.37
N PRO A 341 -9.18 17.81 -16.22
CA PRO A 341 -9.23 19.14 -16.79
C PRO A 341 -9.13 20.16 -15.66
N VAL A 342 -8.05 20.92 -15.70
CA VAL A 342 -7.75 21.98 -14.74
C VAL A 342 -8.86 23.03 -14.91
N PRO A 343 -9.61 23.38 -13.86
CA PRO A 343 -10.42 24.60 -13.89
C PRO A 343 -9.51 25.76 -14.31
N ALA A 344 -9.98 26.56 -15.25
CA ALA A 344 -9.23 27.60 -15.96
C ALA A 344 -8.04 28.22 -15.20
N GLU A 345 -6.94 28.36 -15.93
CA GLU A 345 -5.66 28.96 -15.54
C GLU A 345 -5.81 30.09 -14.50
N ASN A 346 -5.19 29.91 -13.33
CA ASN A 346 -4.74 31.04 -12.54
C ASN A 346 -3.34 31.45 -13.04
N PRO A 347 -3.16 32.69 -13.54
CA PRO A 347 -1.89 33.12 -14.09
C PRO A 347 -0.92 33.46 -12.95
N SER A 348 0.03 32.58 -12.67
CA SER A 348 1.31 32.99 -12.09
C SER A 348 2.39 32.02 -12.55
N GLY A 349 3.27 32.54 -13.39
CA GLY A 349 4.21 31.76 -14.21
C GLY A 349 5.49 31.40 -13.49
N GLY A 350 5.90 30.16 -13.71
CA GLY A 350 7.25 29.67 -13.52
C GLY A 350 7.30 28.25 -14.07
N LYS A 351 8.23 27.95 -14.98
CA LYS A 351 8.47 26.57 -15.39
C LYS A 351 9.23 25.84 -14.27
N ALA A 352 9.00 24.55 -14.09
CA ALA A 352 9.69 23.71 -13.08
C ALA A 352 11.22 23.89 -13.04
N SER A 353 11.83 24.13 -14.21
CA SER A 353 13.27 24.34 -14.40
C SER A 353 13.80 25.69 -13.92
N GLU A 354 12.93 26.63 -13.55
CA GLU A 354 13.29 28.01 -13.20
C GLU A 354 13.31 28.26 -11.69
N ILE A 355 12.86 27.30 -10.88
CA ILE A 355 12.86 27.44 -9.43
C ILE A 355 14.28 27.40 -8.87
N LYS A 356 14.64 28.43 -8.10
CA LYS A 356 15.91 28.53 -7.37
C LYS A 356 15.64 28.66 -5.89
N VAL A 357 16.18 27.74 -5.09
CA VAL A 357 16.17 27.80 -3.63
C VAL A 357 17.59 28.05 -3.15
N GLU A 358 17.81 29.05 -2.31
CA GLU A 358 19.12 29.33 -1.74
C GLU A 358 19.03 29.45 -0.23
N VAL A 359 19.93 28.78 0.49
CA VAL A 359 20.08 28.86 1.94
C VAL A 359 21.45 29.45 2.24
N THR A 360 21.54 30.61 2.88
CA THR A 360 22.82 31.25 3.18
C THR A 360 23.43 30.71 4.48
N SER A 361 24.74 30.92 4.72
CA SER A 361 25.38 30.57 6.01
C SER A 361 24.74 31.25 7.22
N ALA A 362 24.10 32.40 7.01
CA ALA A 362 23.37 33.11 8.05
C ALA A 362 21.98 32.52 8.35
N GLY A 363 21.59 31.41 7.69
CA GLY A 363 20.27 30.79 7.85
C GLY A 363 19.14 31.55 7.15
N ALA A 364 19.45 32.42 6.17
CA ALA A 364 18.44 33.05 5.35
C ALA A 364 18.08 32.14 4.17
N VAL A 365 16.78 31.97 3.92
CA VAL A 365 16.28 31.20 2.77
C VAL A 365 15.65 32.14 1.74
N THR A 366 16.05 32.00 0.48
CA THR A 366 15.41 32.67 -0.66
C THR A 366 14.81 31.68 -1.63
N LEU A 367 13.70 32.07 -2.23
CA LEU A 367 12.99 31.36 -3.28
C LEU A 367 12.88 32.31 -4.48
N ASN A 368 13.46 31.92 -5.62
CA ASN A 368 13.62 32.77 -6.81
C ASN A 368 14.24 34.14 -6.50
N GLY A 369 15.25 34.16 -5.60
CA GLY A 369 15.94 35.38 -5.17
C GLY A 369 15.15 36.26 -4.20
N LYS A 370 13.90 35.91 -3.87
CA LYS A 370 13.08 36.60 -2.87
C LYS A 370 13.21 35.92 -1.52
N ALA A 371 13.49 36.67 -0.46
CA ALA A 371 13.61 36.12 0.88
C ALA A 371 12.26 35.56 1.38
N ILE A 372 12.28 34.35 1.93
CA ILE A 372 11.15 33.76 2.67
C ILE A 372 11.43 33.69 4.18
N GLY A 373 12.64 34.06 4.61
CA GLY A 373 13.03 34.16 6.02
C GLY A 373 13.23 32.79 6.70
N GLY A 374 13.65 32.82 7.97
CA GLY A 374 13.87 31.60 8.75
C GLY A 374 12.61 30.98 9.36
N LYS A 375 11.49 31.71 9.30
CA LYS A 375 10.15 31.30 9.78
C LYS A 375 9.11 31.66 8.73
N PRO A 376 9.19 31.07 7.52
CA PRO A 376 8.36 31.48 6.40
C PRO A 376 6.88 31.27 6.69
N MET A 377 6.05 32.24 6.32
CA MET A 377 4.62 32.00 6.22
C MET A 377 4.32 31.38 4.85
N LEU A 378 3.34 30.48 4.81
CA LEU A 378 2.84 29.90 3.57
C LEU A 378 2.39 30.99 2.57
N ALA A 379 1.82 32.09 3.08
CA ALA A 379 1.42 33.25 2.28
C ALA A 379 2.62 33.87 1.53
N ASP A 380 3.79 33.94 2.17
CA ASP A 380 5.01 34.49 1.54
C ASP A 380 5.50 33.57 0.41
N ILE A 381 5.43 32.26 0.61
CA ILE A 381 5.77 31.27 -0.43
C ILE A 381 4.78 31.41 -1.60
N LYS A 382 3.47 31.46 -1.33
CA LYS A 382 2.43 31.63 -2.36
C LYS A 382 2.60 32.92 -3.16
N LYS A 383 3.03 34.02 -2.53
CA LYS A 383 3.31 35.28 -3.22
C LYS A 383 4.46 35.17 -4.23
N ILE A 384 5.36 34.20 -4.07
CA ILE A 384 6.52 34.01 -4.94
C ILE A 384 6.21 33.01 -6.05
N ILE A 385 5.60 31.88 -5.73
CA ILE A 385 5.42 30.74 -6.66
C ILE A 385 3.96 30.40 -6.99
N GLY A 386 3.02 31.26 -6.58
CA GLY A 386 1.60 31.08 -6.82
C GLY A 386 0.92 30.10 -5.85
N GLU A 387 -0.35 29.81 -6.11
CA GLU A 387 -1.14 28.86 -5.31
C GLU A 387 -0.68 27.41 -5.56
N PRO A 388 -0.73 26.54 -4.52
CA PRO A 388 -0.42 25.12 -4.69
C PRO A 388 -1.47 24.43 -5.55
N SER A 389 -1.03 23.51 -6.40
CA SER A 389 -1.89 22.69 -7.26
C SER A 389 -2.81 21.78 -6.46
N ARG A 390 -2.35 21.30 -5.29
CA ARG A 390 -3.10 20.44 -4.39
C ARG A 390 -2.82 20.83 -2.94
N VAL A 391 -3.85 20.76 -2.11
CA VAL A 391 -3.73 20.90 -0.65
C VAL A 391 -4.28 19.64 -0.01
N TRP A 392 -3.51 19.08 0.91
CA TRP A 392 -3.80 17.83 1.60
C TRP A 392 -3.89 18.10 3.09
N ASP A 393 -5.11 18.02 3.62
CA ASP A 393 -5.36 18.11 5.06
C ASP A 393 -5.09 16.75 5.72
N LYS A 394 -4.04 16.67 6.55
CA LYS A 394 -3.77 15.44 7.29
C LYS A 394 -4.83 15.28 8.38
N LYS A 395 -5.66 14.24 8.25
CA LYS A 395 -6.74 13.89 9.19
C LYS A 395 -6.20 13.89 10.64
N GLY A 396 -6.83 14.70 11.50
CA GLY A 396 -6.35 14.99 12.86
C GLY A 396 -5.78 16.40 13.07
N GLY A 397 -5.76 17.26 12.04
CA GLY A 397 -5.48 18.69 12.20
C GLY A 397 -4.02 19.04 12.54
N ALA A 398 -3.09 18.08 12.40
CA ALA A 398 -1.70 18.31 12.80
C ALA A 398 -0.91 19.11 11.75
N ASN A 399 -1.11 18.85 10.45
CA ASN A 399 -0.45 19.58 9.35
C ASN A 399 -1.27 19.55 8.05
N ARG A 400 -1.17 20.61 7.26
CA ARG A 400 -1.49 20.67 5.83
C ARG A 400 -0.24 20.44 4.99
N ILE A 401 -0.43 19.80 3.85
CA ILE A 401 0.61 19.58 2.86
C ILE A 401 0.19 20.29 1.57
N HIS A 402 1.00 21.23 1.12
CA HIS A 402 0.77 22.01 -0.08
C HIS A 402 1.71 21.51 -1.16
N THR A 403 1.17 21.10 -2.30
CA THR A 403 1.95 20.53 -3.41
C THR A 403 1.82 21.39 -4.64
N TRP A 404 2.93 21.88 -5.17
CA TRP A 404 3.02 22.51 -6.49
C TRP A 404 3.47 21.44 -7.47
N ASP A 405 2.50 20.79 -8.12
CA ASP A 405 2.70 19.61 -8.97
C ASP A 405 3.67 19.89 -10.11
N ASP A 406 3.53 21.05 -10.73
CA ASP A 406 4.33 21.44 -11.91
C ASP A 406 5.72 21.95 -11.52
N LEU A 407 5.89 22.43 -10.28
CA LEU A 407 7.19 22.91 -9.80
C LEU A 407 8.01 21.80 -9.12
N GLY A 408 7.38 20.68 -8.76
CA GLY A 408 8.02 19.63 -7.99
C GLY A 408 8.34 20.06 -6.56
N LEU A 409 7.44 20.81 -5.92
CA LEU A 409 7.63 21.30 -4.55
C LEU A 409 6.53 20.78 -3.62
N VAL A 410 6.91 20.49 -2.38
CA VAL A 410 6.00 20.16 -1.29
C VAL A 410 6.32 21.04 -0.09
N VAL A 411 5.30 21.63 0.54
CA VAL A 411 5.43 22.43 1.77
C VAL A 411 4.54 21.86 2.85
N TYR A 412 5.09 21.71 4.05
CA TYR A 412 4.34 21.30 5.24
C TYR A 412 4.01 22.51 6.11
N GLU A 413 2.78 22.60 6.61
CA GLU A 413 2.24 23.74 7.39
C GLU A 413 1.34 23.26 8.55
N PRO A 414 1.64 23.52 9.83
CA PRO A 414 0.89 23.01 10.99
C PRO A 414 -0.39 23.79 11.34
N TYR A 415 -1.24 24.11 10.35
CA TYR A 415 -2.51 24.85 10.51
C TYR A 415 -2.42 26.25 11.17
N ASN A 416 -1.23 26.85 11.23
CA ASN A 416 -0.99 28.19 11.78
C ASN A 416 -0.46 29.18 10.73
N GLY A 417 -0.49 28.80 9.46
CA GLY A 417 0.02 29.55 8.32
C GLY A 417 1.54 29.52 8.19
N ARG A 418 2.30 28.91 9.10
CA ARG A 418 3.77 28.86 9.05
C ARG A 418 4.25 27.61 8.31
N ALA A 419 5.11 27.75 7.32
CA ALA A 419 5.76 26.59 6.72
C ALA A 419 6.85 26.04 7.65
N ILE A 420 6.82 24.72 7.89
CA ILE A 420 7.81 24.00 8.70
C ILE A 420 8.84 23.25 7.85
N SER A 421 8.51 22.95 6.59
CA SER A 421 9.50 22.48 5.63
C SER A 421 9.11 22.80 4.18
N LEU A 422 10.13 22.88 3.34
CA LEU A 422 10.09 22.96 1.89
C LEU A 422 10.89 21.78 1.32
N THR A 423 10.18 20.82 0.72
CA THR A 423 10.74 19.58 0.17
C THR A 423 10.79 19.63 -1.36
N MET A 424 11.90 19.17 -1.91
CA MET A 424 12.25 19.12 -3.33
C MET A 424 12.63 17.69 -3.71
N PRO A 425 11.66 16.83 -4.10
CA PRO A 425 11.92 15.45 -4.49
C PRO A 425 12.55 15.37 -5.88
N TYR A 426 13.70 14.68 -5.95
CA TYR A 426 14.39 14.32 -7.20
C TYR A 426 14.06 12.89 -7.64
N LYS A 427 13.34 12.14 -6.80
CA LYS A 427 12.76 10.82 -7.06
C LYS A 427 11.37 10.74 -6.47
N THR A 428 10.51 9.91 -7.06
CA THR A 428 9.16 9.67 -6.55
C THR A 428 9.22 9.14 -5.12
N MET A 429 8.53 9.82 -4.19
CA MET A 429 8.54 9.47 -2.76
C MET A 429 7.61 8.29 -2.42
N GLY A 430 6.83 7.81 -3.39
CA GLY A 430 5.85 6.73 -3.18
C GLY A 430 4.68 7.12 -2.26
N SER A 431 4.50 8.42 -2.01
CA SER A 431 3.40 8.97 -1.22
C SER A 431 2.38 9.67 -2.10
N ASP A 432 1.12 9.72 -1.66
CA ASP A 432 0.03 10.33 -2.44
C ASP A 432 0.18 11.87 -2.62
N PHE A 433 0.99 12.50 -1.77
CA PHE A 433 1.36 13.92 -1.86
C PHE A 433 2.66 14.15 -2.65
N SER A 434 3.22 13.12 -3.30
CA SER A 434 4.32 13.31 -4.24
C SER A 434 3.87 14.25 -5.37
N PRO A 435 4.66 15.27 -5.74
CA PRO A 435 4.30 16.13 -6.86
C PRO A 435 4.28 15.31 -8.15
N LYS A 436 3.39 15.68 -9.08
CA LYS A 436 3.28 14.99 -10.38
C LYS A 436 4.57 15.10 -11.21
N THR A 437 5.27 16.22 -11.09
CA THR A 437 6.58 16.44 -11.70
C THR A 437 7.65 16.46 -10.61
N LEU A 438 8.77 15.77 -10.84
CA LEU A 438 9.93 15.85 -9.94
C LEU A 438 10.56 17.24 -9.99
N PHE A 439 11.21 17.65 -8.91
CA PHE A 439 11.88 18.93 -8.85
C PHE A 439 13.00 19.02 -9.90
N LYS A 440 12.94 20.03 -10.78
CA LYS A 440 13.93 20.29 -11.83
C LYS A 440 14.69 21.61 -11.62
N GLY A 441 14.41 22.28 -10.51
CA GLY A 441 15.06 23.53 -10.14
C GLY A 441 16.46 23.32 -9.55
N ARG A 442 17.01 24.40 -9.00
CA ARG A 442 18.35 24.39 -8.37
C ARG A 442 18.24 24.73 -6.90
N VAL A 443 19.05 24.06 -6.08
CA VAL A 443 19.25 24.40 -4.68
C VAL A 443 20.70 24.87 -4.48
N SER A 444 20.94 25.88 -3.65
CA SER A 444 22.26 26.42 -3.35
C SER A 444 22.41 26.59 -1.83
N LEU A 445 23.58 26.27 -1.27
CA LEU A 445 23.92 26.51 0.15
C LEU A 445 25.18 27.40 0.27
N ASP A 446 25.05 28.46 1.06
CA ASP A 446 26.09 29.42 1.44
C ASP A 446 26.75 30.19 0.28
N SER A 447 26.04 30.53 -0.82
CA SER A 447 26.54 31.39 -1.93
C SER A 447 27.89 30.99 -2.60
N ARG A 448 28.56 29.95 -2.13
CA ARG A 448 29.90 29.49 -2.53
C ARG A 448 29.86 28.44 -3.65
N GLY A 449 28.69 28.28 -4.28
CA GLY A 449 28.53 27.48 -5.50
C GLY A 449 27.10 26.98 -5.67
N PHE A 450 26.56 27.11 -6.88
CA PHE A 450 25.36 26.39 -7.27
C PHE A 450 25.62 24.90 -7.12
N TYR A 451 24.93 24.24 -6.19
CA TYR A 451 25.02 22.80 -6.11
C TYR A 451 24.09 22.22 -7.16
N ASN A 452 24.68 21.83 -8.29
CA ASN A 452 24.06 20.83 -9.13
C ASN A 452 24.19 19.52 -8.34
N PHE A 453 23.15 19.18 -7.57
CA PHE A 453 23.14 18.00 -6.70
C PHE A 453 23.06 16.68 -7.49
N ASN A 454 23.80 16.55 -8.59
CA ASN A 454 23.80 15.35 -9.40
C ASN A 454 24.66 14.23 -8.76
N THR A 455 25.41 14.51 -7.69
CA THR A 455 26.32 13.55 -7.05
C THR A 455 26.54 13.87 -5.57
N VAL A 456 26.16 12.94 -4.67
CA VAL A 456 26.20 13.08 -3.19
C VAL A 456 27.59 12.86 -2.58
N GLY A 457 28.53 12.26 -3.31
CA GLY A 457 29.86 11.91 -2.79
C GLY A 457 30.65 13.11 -2.29
N THR A 458 30.48 14.27 -2.93
CA THR A 458 31.17 15.52 -2.61
C THR A 458 30.49 16.34 -1.51
N ILE A 459 29.36 15.86 -0.97
CA ILE A 459 28.54 16.60 0.01
C ILE A 459 28.90 16.18 1.45
N LYS A 460 29.32 14.92 1.65
CA LYS A 460 29.59 14.32 2.97
C LYS A 460 30.86 14.86 3.62
N ASP A 461 31.89 15.13 2.82
CA ASP A 461 33.20 15.61 3.28
C ASP A 461 33.23 17.12 3.55
N ARG A 462 32.07 17.78 3.52
CA ARG A 462 31.98 19.23 3.63
C ARG A 462 31.90 19.68 5.09
N LYS A 463 32.56 20.80 5.37
CA LYS A 463 32.50 21.46 6.68
C LYS A 463 31.05 21.78 7.05
N GLY A 464 30.59 21.25 8.19
CA GLY A 464 29.23 21.44 8.70
C GLY A 464 28.23 20.34 8.31
N ALA A 465 28.63 19.36 7.50
CA ALA A 465 27.83 18.16 7.23
C ALA A 465 27.83 17.22 8.44
N THR A 466 26.65 16.70 8.81
CA THR A 466 26.49 15.61 9.80
C THR A 466 25.66 14.48 9.21
N GLN A 467 25.83 13.24 9.70
CA GLN A 467 25.12 12.06 9.19
C GLN A 467 24.23 11.37 10.24
N PRO A 468 23.21 12.04 10.79
CA PRO A 468 22.39 11.47 11.85
C PRO A 468 21.47 10.33 11.39
N TYR A 469 21.20 10.18 10.09
CA TYR A 469 20.20 9.23 9.56
C TYR A 469 20.78 8.14 8.66
N GLY A 470 22.10 7.90 8.74
CA GLY A 470 22.79 6.86 7.97
C GLY A 470 23.68 7.41 6.85
N ALA A 471 24.45 6.51 6.24
CA ALA A 471 25.53 6.83 5.29
C ALA A 471 25.05 7.41 3.94
N ASP A 472 23.75 7.35 3.67
CA ASP A 472 23.05 7.85 2.48
C ASP A 472 22.38 9.22 2.70
N SER A 473 22.59 9.83 3.87
CA SER A 473 22.02 11.12 4.25
C SER A 473 23.07 12.11 4.76
N VAL A 474 22.79 13.40 4.59
CA VAL A 474 23.55 14.50 5.17
C VAL A 474 22.60 15.56 5.68
N VAL A 475 22.92 16.15 6.83
CA VAL A 475 22.26 17.34 7.39
C VAL A 475 23.25 18.48 7.48
N PHE A 476 22.84 19.66 7.02
CA PHE A 476 23.52 20.93 7.23
C PHE A 476 22.70 21.81 8.19
N ASP A 477 23.32 22.27 9.26
CA ASP A 477 22.70 23.16 10.25
C ASP A 477 23.13 24.61 10.01
N PHE A 478 22.16 25.49 9.77
CA PHE A 478 22.33 26.95 9.62
C PHE A 478 21.45 27.68 10.64
N GLY A 479 21.76 27.53 11.93
CA GLY A 479 20.98 28.11 13.02
C GLY A 479 19.63 27.40 13.19
N ASP A 480 18.54 28.11 12.92
CA ASP A 480 17.15 27.59 12.94
C ASP A 480 16.74 26.91 11.62
N ILE A 481 17.69 26.75 10.68
CA ILE A 481 17.46 26.08 9.40
C ILE A 481 18.25 24.80 9.33
N HIS A 482 17.55 23.71 9.01
CA HIS A 482 18.15 22.41 8.75
C HIS A 482 17.96 22.07 7.27
N VAL A 483 19.03 21.73 6.58
CA VAL A 483 18.94 21.21 5.21
C VAL A 483 19.29 19.74 5.21
N PHE A 484 18.29 18.91 5.02
CA PHE A 484 18.42 17.46 4.89
C PHE A 484 18.54 17.08 3.42
N VAL A 485 19.54 16.26 3.11
CA VAL A 485 19.81 15.75 1.76
C VAL A 485 19.87 14.23 1.82
N LYS A 486 19.07 13.54 0.99
CA LYS A 486 19.04 12.08 0.91
C LYS A 486 19.35 11.57 -0.50
N ALA A 487 20.10 10.47 -0.58
CA ALA A 487 20.48 9.79 -1.82
C ALA A 487 20.06 8.32 -1.86
N ALA A 488 19.87 7.77 -3.06
CA ALA A 488 19.45 6.38 -3.23
C ALA A 488 20.50 5.33 -2.78
N LYS A 489 21.80 5.69 -2.82
CA LYS A 489 22.93 4.84 -2.41
C LYS A 489 24.08 5.69 -1.87
N ALA A 490 24.91 5.10 -0.99
CA ALA A 490 26.11 5.75 -0.46
C ALA A 490 27.10 6.15 -1.57
N THR A 491 27.07 5.46 -2.71
CA THR A 491 27.88 5.67 -3.91
C THR A 491 27.04 6.33 -5.04
N VAL A 492 26.66 7.59 -4.82
CA VAL A 492 26.77 8.69 -5.79
C VAL A 492 26.28 8.44 -7.23
N GLU A 493 24.97 8.49 -7.50
CA GLU A 493 24.48 8.81 -8.88
C GLU A 493 23.17 9.62 -8.92
N THR A 494 22.29 9.54 -7.91
CA THR A 494 21.02 10.31 -7.90
C THR A 494 20.60 10.72 -6.50
N LEU A 495 20.13 11.97 -6.35
CA LEU A 495 19.41 12.40 -5.17
C LEU A 495 18.01 11.79 -5.13
N ASP A 496 17.55 11.46 -3.93
CA ASP A 496 16.15 11.14 -3.69
C ASP A 496 15.36 12.43 -3.40
N LEU A 497 15.86 13.26 -2.46
CA LEU A 497 15.23 14.53 -2.11
C LEU A 497 16.19 15.50 -1.41
N VAL A 498 15.85 16.78 -1.46
CA VAL A 498 16.36 17.83 -0.56
C VAL A 498 15.18 18.39 0.24
N GLU A 499 15.35 18.56 1.54
CA GLU A 499 14.37 19.21 2.41
C GLU A 499 15.05 20.36 3.16
N VAL A 500 14.45 21.55 3.09
CA VAL A 500 14.79 22.70 3.95
C VAL A 500 13.74 22.75 5.05
N SER A 501 14.13 22.47 6.28
CA SER A 501 13.26 22.45 7.44
C SER A 501 13.48 23.68 8.33
N PHE A 502 12.39 24.33 8.74
CA PHE A 502 12.36 25.61 9.47
C PHE A 502 12.11 25.40 10.98
N TRP A 503 12.86 24.48 11.59
CA TRP A 503 12.70 24.12 13.01
C TRP A 503 13.38 25.10 13.95
N GLN A 504 12.69 25.49 15.02
CA GLN A 504 13.42 26.03 16.16
C GLN A 504 14.04 24.86 16.91
N LYS A 505 15.38 24.87 17.09
CA LYS A 505 15.95 24.10 18.20
C LYS A 505 15.25 24.61 19.46
N ASN A 506 14.53 23.74 20.15
CA ASN A 506 14.09 24.03 21.51
C ASN A 506 15.38 24.37 22.28
N LYS A 507 15.53 25.65 22.62
CA LYS A 507 16.64 26.13 23.44
C LYS A 507 16.46 25.67 24.88
#